data_AF-A0A357WYL8-F1
#
_entry.id   AF-A0A357WYL8-F1
#
_cell.length_a   1.000
_cell.length_b   1.000
_cell.length_c   1.000
_cell.angle_alpha   90.00
_cell.angle_beta   90.00
_cell.angle_gamma   90.00
#
_symmetry.space_group_name_H-M   'P 1'
#
loop_
_entity.id
_entity.type
_entity.pdbx_description
1 polymer ?
#
loop_
_entity_poly.entity_id
_entity_poly.type
_entity_poly.pdbx_seq_one_letter_code
_entity_poly.pdbx_strand_id
1 'polypeptide(L)'
;IKITVGDTITVGELAIRLKATSAEVIKKLMAMGVMATVNQEIDFDTAYLIGEEMHAKVEREVVVTIEERIIDDSEDTDQNLKPRDPIVVVMGHVDHG
;
A
#
# COMPACT_ATOMS: atom_id res chain seq x y z
N ILE A 1 -2.00 8.55 16.82
CA ILE A 1 -1.18 8.90 15.63
C ILE A 1 -1.53 7.90 14.52
N LYS A 2 -1.55 8.28 13.23
CA LYS A 2 -1.75 7.32 12.13
C LYS A 2 -0.49 7.29 11.27
N ILE A 3 0.05 6.11 11.01
CA ILE A 3 1.24 5.93 10.18
C ILE A 3 1.02 4.80 9.19
N THR A 4 1.45 5.02 7.95
CA THR A 4 1.49 3.98 6.93
C THR A 4 2.86 3.32 6.96
N VAL A 5 2.93 2.01 6.84
CA VAL A 5 4.19 1.24 6.82
C VAL A 5 4.12 0.23 5.67
N GLY A 6 5.19 0.12 4.88
CA GLY A 6 5.31 -0.89 3.83
C GLY A 6 5.50 -2.30 4.41
N ASP A 7 6.05 -3.23 3.63
CA ASP A 7 6.31 -4.58 4.13
C ASP A 7 7.44 -4.61 5.19
N THR A 8 8.41 -3.68 5.10
CA THR A 8 9.47 -3.47 6.10
C THR A 8 9.65 -1.99 6.42
N ILE A 9 10.20 -1.70 7.61
CA ILE A 9 10.58 -0.34 8.02
C ILE A 9 11.77 -0.41 8.97
N THR A 10 12.64 0.60 8.93
CA THR A 10 13.73 0.72 9.91
C THR A 10 13.20 1.19 11.27
N VAL A 11 13.80 0.71 12.37
CA VAL A 11 13.44 1.14 13.73
C VAL A 11 13.52 2.66 13.89
N GLY A 12 14.53 3.29 13.27
CA GLY A 12 14.71 4.74 13.25
C GLY A 12 13.56 5.47 12.55
N GLU A 13 13.15 5.01 11.37
CA GLU A 13 12.01 5.61 10.65
C GLU A 13 10.69 5.38 11.39
N LEU A 14 10.48 4.20 11.97
CA LEU A 14 9.31 3.92 12.78
C LEU A 14 9.23 4.90 13.97
N ALA A 15 10.35 5.14 14.66
CA ALA A 15 10.42 6.11 15.76
C ALA A 15 10.05 7.54 15.31
N ILE A 16 10.59 7.98 14.17
CA ILE A 16 10.27 9.29 13.58
C ILE A 16 8.78 9.39 13.24
N ARG A 17 8.21 8.37 12.59
CA ARG A 17 6.78 8.33 12.21
C ARG A 17 5.87 8.29 13.45
N LEU A 18 6.27 7.58 14.50
CA LEU A 18 5.56 7.50 15.78
C LEU A 18 5.74 8.74 16.67
N LYS A 19 6.58 9.72 16.26
CA LYS A 19 6.96 10.89 17.06
C LYS A 19 7.54 10.52 18.43
N ALA A 20 8.30 9.43 18.45
CA ALA A 20 8.97 8.91 19.64
C ALA A 20 10.48 8.85 19.44
N THR A 21 11.22 8.66 20.52
CA THR A 21 12.67 8.46 20.43
C THR A 21 12.99 7.01 20.04
N SER A 22 14.06 6.80 19.29
CA SER A 22 14.49 5.44 18.90
C SER A 22 14.75 4.56 20.12
N ALA A 23 15.17 5.14 21.25
CA ALA A 23 15.37 4.42 22.50
C ALA A 23 14.07 3.86 23.09
N GLU A 24 12.94 4.59 22.99
CA GLU A 24 11.64 4.11 23.46
C GLU A 24 11.13 2.94 22.61
N VAL A 25 11.30 3.03 21.30
CA VAL A 25 10.91 1.96 20.35
C VAL A 25 11.76 0.70 20.58
N ILE A 26 13.09 0.85 20.72
CA ILE A 26 13.99 -0.28 21.02
C ILE A 26 13.63 -0.93 22.36
N LYS A 27 13.28 -0.15 23.37
CA LYS A 27 12.88 -0.69 24.68
C LYS A 27 11.61 -1.53 24.59
N LYS A 28 10.62 -1.13 23.78
CA LYS A 28 9.41 -1.92 23.54
C LYS A 28 9.70 -3.19 22.74
N LEU A 29 10.53 -3.09 21.70
CA LEU A 29 11.00 -4.26 20.94
C LEU A 29 11.70 -5.28 21.85
N MET A 30 12.57 -4.84 22.75
CA MET A 30 13.22 -5.70 23.74
C MET A 30 12.23 -6.36 24.70
N ALA A 31 11.17 -5.64 25.13
CA ALA A 31 10.13 -6.21 25.99
C ALA A 31 9.35 -7.34 25.30
N MET A 32 9.23 -7.29 23.98
CA MET A 32 8.64 -8.34 23.14
C MET A 32 9.63 -9.45 22.75
N GLY A 33 10.89 -9.38 23.21
CA GLY A 33 11.94 -10.34 22.88
C GLY A 33 12.62 -10.10 21.53
N VAL A 34 12.31 -9.00 20.84
CA VAL A 34 12.91 -8.63 19.56
C VAL A 34 14.12 -7.71 19.80
N MET A 35 15.33 -8.22 19.57
CA MET A 35 16.54 -7.41 19.62
C MET A 35 16.80 -6.74 18.27
N ALA A 36 16.56 -5.42 18.23
CA ALA A 36 16.84 -4.60 17.05
C ALA A 36 17.60 -3.32 17.42
N THR A 37 18.37 -2.81 16.46
CA THR A 37 19.13 -1.57 16.52
C THR A 37 18.44 -0.49 15.69
N VAL A 38 18.84 0.79 15.84
CA VAL A 38 18.19 1.93 15.17
C VAL A 38 18.10 1.77 13.64
N ASN A 39 19.11 1.16 13.02
CA ASN A 39 19.20 1.00 11.57
C ASN A 39 18.71 -0.37 11.09
N GLN A 40 18.23 -1.24 11.97
CA GLN A 40 17.69 -2.53 11.57
C GLN A 40 16.29 -2.37 11.01
N GLU A 41 16.02 -3.12 9.95
CA GLU A 41 14.68 -3.29 9.40
C GLU A 41 13.90 -4.32 10.24
N ILE A 42 12.63 -4.01 10.44
CA ILE A 42 11.63 -4.89 11.02
C ILE A 42 10.46 -5.02 10.06
N ASP A 43 9.78 -6.15 10.14
CA ASP A 43 8.58 -6.45 9.38
C ASP A 43 7.36 -5.64 9.85
N PHE A 44 6.36 -5.55 8.98
CA PHE A 44 5.11 -4.87 9.28
C PHE A 44 4.44 -5.37 10.57
N ASP A 45 4.40 -6.68 10.81
CA ASP A 45 3.69 -7.24 11.97
C ASP A 45 4.34 -6.79 13.28
N THR A 46 5.68 -6.81 13.34
CA THR A 46 6.43 -6.26 14.46
C THR A 46 6.20 -4.75 14.62
N ALA A 47 6.24 -3.99 13.53
CA ALA A 47 6.00 -2.55 13.56
C ALA A 47 4.55 -2.21 14.00
N TYR A 48 3.59 -3.03 13.60
CA TYR A 48 2.18 -2.91 13.96
C TYR A 48 1.98 -3.09 15.46
N LEU A 49 2.56 -4.14 16.03
CA LEU A 49 2.46 -4.42 17.48
C LEU A 49 3.06 -3.29 18.31
N ILE A 50 4.23 -2.78 17.92
CA ILE A 50 4.87 -1.64 18.59
C ILE A 50 4.01 -0.38 18.46
N GLY A 51 3.43 -0.14 17.29
CA GLY A 51 2.52 0.97 17.07
C GLY A 51 1.28 0.90 17.98
N GLU A 52 0.64 -0.26 18.11
CA GLU A 52 -0.50 -0.45 19.02
C GLU A 52 -0.12 -0.15 20.47
N GLU A 53 1.05 -0.65 20.91
CA GLU A 53 1.63 -0.38 22.22
C GLU A 53 1.95 1.10 22.49
N MET A 54 2.05 1.91 21.43
CA MET A 54 2.30 3.35 21.49
C MET A 54 1.04 4.16 21.17
N HIS A 55 -0.13 3.52 21.14
CA HIS A 55 -1.41 4.14 20.79
C HIS A 55 -1.40 4.82 19.41
N ALA A 56 -0.64 4.25 18.48
CA ALA A 56 -0.60 4.63 17.08
C ALA A 56 -1.29 3.57 16.23
N LYS A 57 -2.05 4.03 15.23
CA LYS A 57 -2.67 3.17 14.23
C LYS A 57 -1.69 2.98 13.09
N VAL A 58 -1.18 1.76 12.94
CA VAL A 58 -0.27 1.37 11.86
C VAL A 58 -1.10 0.72 10.77
N GLU A 59 -1.07 1.31 9.58
CA GLU A 59 -1.81 0.80 8.42
C GLU A 59 -0.79 0.32 7.39
N ARG A 60 -1.05 -0.84 6.78
CA ARG A 60 -0.19 -1.38 5.73
C ARG A 60 -0.32 -0.50 4.50
N GLU A 61 0.80 -0.10 3.91
CA GLU A 61 0.82 0.64 2.67
C GLU A 61 0.30 -0.28 1.56
N VAL A 62 -0.93 0.01 1.11
CA VAL A 62 -1.48 -0.63 -0.08
C VAL A 62 -0.81 0.06 -1.26
N VAL A 63 0.18 -0.61 -1.85
CA VAL A 63 0.73 -0.20 -3.15
C VAL A 63 -0.35 -0.46 -4.19
N VAL A 64 -1.26 0.51 -4.37
CA VAL A 64 -2.18 0.47 -5.51
C VAL A 64 -1.32 0.73 -6.73
N THR A 65 -1.14 -0.32 -7.54
CA THR A 65 -0.37 -0.21 -8.78
C THR A 65 -1.07 0.80 -9.70
N ILE A 66 -0.30 1.49 -10.55
CA ILE A 66 -0.89 2.42 -11.54
C ILE A 66 -1.89 1.66 -12.43
N GLU A 67 -1.62 0.38 -12.70
CA GLU A 67 -2.46 -0.52 -13.47
C GLU A 67 -3.84 -0.70 -12.82
N GLU A 68 -3.92 -0.98 -11.52
CA GLU A 68 -5.20 -1.10 -10.78
C GLU A 68 -5.98 0.22 -10.68
N ARG A 69 -5.34 1.38 -10.84
CA ARG A 69 -6.06 2.68 -10.89
C ARG A 69 -6.64 2.99 -12.27
N ILE A 70 -6.13 2.34 -13.32
CA ILE A 70 -6.54 2.60 -14.72
C ILE A 70 -7.60 1.60 -15.17
N ILE A 71 -7.56 0.38 -14.65
CA ILE A 71 -8.52 -0.66 -14.99
C ILE A 71 -9.79 -0.45 -14.17
N ASP A 72 -10.86 -0.02 -14.84
CA ASP A 72 -12.20 -0.04 -14.29
C ASP A 72 -12.79 -1.44 -14.51
N ASP A 73 -12.64 -2.31 -13.51
CA ASP A 73 -13.21 -3.67 -13.49
C ASP A 73 -14.69 -3.67 -13.03
N SER A 74 -15.33 -2.51 -12.88
CA SER A 74 -16.74 -2.47 -12.50
C SER A 74 -17.64 -2.91 -13.65
N GLU A 75 -18.60 -3.80 -13.37
CA GLU A 75 -19.61 -4.17 -14.36
C GLU A 75 -20.59 -3.00 -14.57
N ASP A 76 -20.74 -2.59 -15.83
CA ASP A 76 -21.76 -1.63 -16.21
C ASP A 76 -23.17 -2.21 -15.97
N THR A 77 -23.99 -1.48 -15.21
CA THR A 77 -25.43 -1.79 -15.10
C THR A 77 -26.17 -1.32 -16.36
N ASP A 78 -27.36 -1.86 -16.62
CA ASP A 78 -28.20 -1.46 -17.77
C ASP A 78 -28.48 0.06 -17.84
N GLN A 79 -28.43 0.76 -16.69
CA GLN A 79 -28.63 2.21 -16.60
C GLN A 79 -27.38 3.03 -16.98
N ASN A 80 -26.20 2.41 -16.95
CA ASN A 80 -24.92 3.05 -17.27
C ASN A 80 -24.60 3.00 -18.77
N LEU A 81 -25.26 2.12 -19.52
CA LEU A 81 -25.03 1.92 -20.94
C LEU A 81 -25.38 3.17 -21.75
N LYS A 82 -24.44 3.60 -22.59
CA LYS A 82 -24.62 4.71 -23.53
C LYS A 82 -24.48 4.20 -24.97
N PRO A 83 -25.29 4.72 -25.91
CA PRO A 83 -25.10 4.42 -27.31
C PRO A 83 -23.69 4.87 -27.74
N ARG A 84 -22.98 3.98 -28.42
CA ARG A 84 -21.65 4.23 -28.98
C ARG A 84 -21.68 3.98 -30.48
N ASP A 85 -20.83 4.69 -31.19
CA ASP A 85 -20.73 4.54 -32.64
C ASP A 85 -20.25 3.13 -33.01
N PRO A 86 -20.75 2.57 -34.13
CA PRO A 86 -20.28 1.29 -34.62
C PRO A 86 -18.83 1.39 -35.06
N ILE A 87 -18.02 0.41 -34.66
CA ILE A 87 -16.67 0.25 -35.21
C ILE A 87 -16.76 -0.70 -36.39
N VAL A 88 -16.39 -0.20 -37.57
CA VAL A 88 -16.40 -0.96 -38.82
C VAL A 88 -14.96 -1.20 -39.26
N VAL A 89 -14.64 -2.46 -39.56
CA VAL A 89 -13.41 -2.82 -40.28
C VAL A 89 -13.79 -3.30 -41.67
N VAL A 90 -13.17 -2.71 -42.69
CA VAL A 90 -13.31 -3.17 -44.08
C VAL A 90 -12.04 -3.92 -44.41
N MET A 91 -12.17 -5.20 -44.73
CA MET A 91 -11.07 -6.05 -45.16
C MET A 91 -11.34 -6.57 -46.57
N GLY A 92 -10.32 -6.60 -47.41
CA GLY A 92 -10.41 -7.00 -48.80
C GLY A 92 -9.07 -6.89 -49.52
N HIS A 93 -9.03 -7.33 -50.77
CA HIS A 93 -7.92 -7.04 -51.66
C HIS A 93 -7.94 -5.55 -52.05
N VAL A 94 -6.76 -4.94 -52.23
CA VAL A 94 -6.63 -3.49 -52.51
C VAL A 94 -7.39 -3.07 -53.77
N ASP A 95 -7.55 -3.99 -54.73
CA ASP A 95 -8.20 -3.68 -56.01
C ASP A 95 -9.74 -3.71 -55.96
N HIS A 96 -10.35 -3.94 -54.79
CA HIS A 96 -11.81 -3.97 -54.60
C HIS A 96 -12.25 -2.78 -53.75
N GLY A 97 -12.53 -1.66 -54.41
CA GLY A 97 -13.12 -0.45 -53.80
C GLY A 97 -14.60 -0.62 -53.53
#